data_AF-A0AAV5TUY5-F1
#
_entry.id   AF-A0AAV5TUY5-F1
#
_cell.length_a   1.000
_cell.length_b   1.000
_cell.length_c   1.000
_cell.angle_alpha   90.00
_cell.angle_beta   90.00
_cell.angle_gamma   90.00
#
_symmetry.space_group_name_H-M   'P 1'
#
loop_
_entity.id
_entity.type
_entity.pdbx_description
1 polymer ?
#
loop_
_entity_poly.entity_id
_entity_poly.type
_entity_poly.pdbx_seq_one_letter_code
_entity_poly.pdbx_strand_id
1 'polypeptide(L)'
;MIPKSSITLLDPIQTHYYQPGLTLVGAGLMNLKQNRRNQKDLIPSGVKWIEERVTSFDPQNNSVKTESGTKLDYDYMVICTGLEIRLDMIEGLEDSIKDDSCPVSTIYLPKYAEKTHRLLTTIEKGNFLFSFPNTPIKCAGAPQKICYIADDILRRGVRPSTSLHYFTRLPRIFGVEKYANELMKVVKDRDINLHTRHS
;
A
#
# COMPACT_ATOMS: atom_id res chain seq x y z
N MET A 1 -12.58 22.09 -25.83
CA MET A 1 -11.46 21.47 -25.08
C MET A 1 -11.08 22.40 -23.94
N ILE A 2 -10.83 21.88 -22.74
CA ILE A 2 -10.35 22.68 -21.60
C ILE A 2 -8.87 23.02 -21.81
N PRO A 3 -8.45 24.29 -21.81
CA PRO A 3 -7.04 24.66 -21.92
C PRO A 3 -6.21 24.11 -20.76
N LYS A 4 -4.99 23.62 -21.00
CA LYS A 4 -4.14 23.10 -19.91
C LYS A 4 -3.84 24.15 -18.83
N SER A 5 -3.70 25.42 -19.24
CA SER A 5 -3.47 26.57 -18.34
C SER A 5 -4.61 26.83 -17.35
N SER A 6 -5.80 26.27 -17.59
CA SER A 6 -6.93 26.37 -16.66
C SER A 6 -7.05 25.16 -15.73
N ILE A 7 -6.07 24.24 -15.73
CA ILE A 7 -6.04 23.07 -14.85
C ILE A 7 -5.09 23.36 -13.68
N THR A 8 -5.59 23.17 -12.46
CA THR A 8 -4.79 23.24 -11.23
C THR A 8 -4.76 21.87 -10.55
N LEU A 9 -3.57 21.38 -10.23
CA LEU A 9 -3.34 20.27 -9.32
C LEU A 9 -3.07 20.83 -7.92
N LEU A 10 -3.87 20.43 -6.94
CA LEU A 10 -3.68 20.75 -5.53
C LEU A 10 -3.29 19.47 -4.80
N ASP A 11 -2.00 19.35 -4.47
CA ASP A 11 -1.43 18.15 -3.84
C ASP A 11 -0.15 18.54 -3.08
N PRO A 12 -0.04 18.27 -1.77
CA PRO A 12 1.14 18.62 -0.99
C PRO A 12 2.33 17.68 -1.23
N ILE A 13 2.15 16.56 -1.93
CA ILE A 13 3.17 15.51 -2.02
C ILE A 13 4.23 15.87 -3.07
N GLN A 14 5.49 15.99 -2.64
CA GLN A 14 6.63 16.25 -3.53
C GLN A 14 7.20 14.98 -4.19
N THR A 15 6.99 13.81 -3.59
CA THR A 15 7.51 12.52 -4.08
C THR A 15 6.38 11.60 -4.51
N HIS A 16 6.28 11.32 -5.80
CA HIS A 16 5.32 10.40 -6.36
C HIS A 16 5.85 8.96 -6.31
N TYR A 17 5.06 8.04 -5.77
CA TYR A 17 5.38 6.62 -5.75
C TYR A 17 4.49 5.84 -6.71
N TYR A 18 5.10 4.99 -7.54
CA TYR A 18 4.35 3.96 -8.25
C TYR A 18 4.01 2.81 -7.29
N GLN A 19 2.98 2.99 -6.49
CA GLN A 19 2.63 2.12 -5.36
C GLN A 19 2.48 0.63 -5.69
N PRO A 20 2.01 0.19 -6.89
CA PRO A 20 2.03 -1.22 -7.25
C PRO A 20 3.43 -1.85 -7.18
N GLY A 21 4.48 -1.07 -7.41
CA GLY A 21 5.87 -1.53 -7.30
C GLY A 21 6.35 -1.74 -5.85
N LEU A 22 5.63 -1.28 -4.82
CA LEU A 22 6.03 -1.51 -3.42
C LEU A 22 6.01 -2.99 -3.03
N THR A 23 5.18 -3.82 -3.68
CA THR A 23 5.26 -5.28 -3.53
C THR A 23 6.61 -5.82 -4.01
N LEU A 24 7.15 -5.27 -5.11
CA LEU A 24 8.48 -5.65 -5.63
C LEU A 24 9.61 -5.12 -4.75
N VAL A 25 9.41 -3.96 -4.14
CA VAL A 25 10.34 -3.43 -3.13
C VAL A 25 10.40 -4.35 -1.91
N GLY A 26 9.24 -4.76 -1.38
CA GLY A 26 9.17 -5.75 -0.30
C GLY A 26 9.73 -7.13 -0.68
N ALA A 27 9.80 -7.44 -1.97
CA ALA A 27 10.42 -8.65 -2.50
C ALA A 27 11.95 -8.54 -2.70
N GLY A 28 12.51 -7.33 -2.61
CA GLY A 28 13.92 -7.06 -2.96
C GLY A 28 14.21 -7.07 -4.48
N LEU A 29 13.17 -7.01 -5.32
CA LEU A 29 13.29 -6.99 -6.79
C LEU A 29 13.34 -5.56 -7.38
N MET A 30 13.10 -4.57 -6.53
CA MET A 30 13.14 -3.14 -6.85
C MET A 30 13.57 -2.38 -5.59
N ASN A 31 14.26 -1.25 -5.72
CA ASN A 31 14.50 -0.36 -4.57
C ASN A 31 13.58 0.87 -4.58
N LEU A 32 13.44 1.54 -3.44
CA LEU A 32 12.56 2.71 -3.34
C LEU A 32 12.97 3.86 -4.27
N LYS A 33 14.27 3.99 -4.56
CA LYS A 33 14.77 5.03 -5.48
C LYS A 33 14.23 4.82 -6.90
N GLN A 34 14.15 3.58 -7.37
CA GLN A 34 13.54 3.23 -8.66
C GLN A 34 12.01 3.36 -8.65
N ASN A 35 11.37 3.20 -7.50
CA ASN A 35 9.92 3.23 -7.36
C ASN A 35 9.31 4.64 -7.27
N ARG A 36 10.15 5.68 -7.20
CA ARG A 36 9.71 7.06 -6.98
C ARG A 36 10.22 8.04 -8.02
N ARG A 37 9.48 9.13 -8.19
CA ARG A 37 9.85 10.29 -9.01
C ARG A 37 9.48 11.57 -8.27
N ASN A 38 10.10 12.71 -8.62
CA ASN A 38 9.60 13.98 -8.12
C ASN A 38 8.23 14.25 -8.77
N GLN A 39 7.25 14.67 -7.98
CA GLN A 39 5.89 14.95 -8.44
C GLN A 39 5.91 15.97 -9.58
N LYS A 40 6.67 17.05 -9.44
CA LYS A 40 6.81 18.11 -10.46
C LYS A 40 7.19 17.58 -11.85
N ASP A 41 8.00 16.52 -11.93
CA ASP A 41 8.49 15.97 -13.19
C ASP A 41 7.39 15.13 -13.91
N LEU A 42 6.30 14.82 -13.21
CA LEU A 42 5.14 14.08 -13.73
C LEU A 42 3.97 14.99 -14.10
N ILE A 43 3.98 16.24 -13.65
CA ILE A 43 2.89 17.19 -13.91
C ILE A 43 2.96 17.64 -15.38
N PRO A 44 1.87 17.50 -16.15
CA PRO A 44 1.86 17.92 -17.55
C PRO A 44 2.17 19.41 -17.70
N SER A 45 2.95 19.75 -18.73
CA SER A 45 3.24 21.14 -19.07
C SER A 45 1.94 21.96 -19.23
N GLY A 46 1.90 23.12 -18.58
CA GLY A 46 0.76 24.04 -18.55
C GLY A 46 -0.18 23.87 -17.35
N VAL A 47 -0.10 22.77 -16.58
CA VAL A 47 -0.88 22.59 -15.35
C VAL A 47 -0.24 23.37 -14.21
N LYS A 48 -1.04 24.16 -13.48
CA LYS A 48 -0.60 24.84 -12.25
C LYS A 48 -0.55 23.84 -11.10
N TRP A 49 0.57 23.77 -10.38
CA TRP A 49 0.66 22.98 -9.15
C TRP A 49 0.62 23.89 -7.94
N ILE A 50 -0.25 23.56 -6.98
CA ILE A 50 -0.29 24.16 -5.65
C ILE A 50 0.12 23.08 -4.65
N GLU A 51 1.27 23.27 -4.03
CA GLU A 51 1.89 22.36 -3.05
C GLU A 51 1.27 22.53 -1.66
N GLU A 52 -0.05 22.42 -1.58
CA GLU A 52 -0.79 22.54 -0.32
C GLU A 52 -1.80 21.42 -0.17
N ARG A 53 -2.09 21.11 1.09
CA ARG A 53 -3.15 20.18 1.47
C ARG A 53 -4.51 20.87 1.49
N VAL A 54 -5.53 20.19 0.96
CA VAL A 54 -6.94 20.57 1.18
C VAL A 54 -7.32 20.31 2.64
N THR A 55 -7.95 21.29 3.28
CA THR A 55 -8.48 21.18 4.65
C THR A 55 -10.00 21.08 4.70
N SER A 56 -10.71 21.65 3.72
CA SER A 56 -12.16 21.54 3.62
C SER A 56 -12.66 21.74 2.19
N PHE A 57 -13.83 21.17 1.90
CA PHE A 57 -14.57 21.32 0.65
C PHE A 57 -15.84 22.14 0.91
N ASP A 58 -16.14 23.10 0.03
CA ASP A 58 -17.39 23.84 0.00
C ASP A 58 -18.04 23.68 -1.39
N PRO A 59 -18.76 22.56 -1.61
CA PRO A 59 -19.37 22.26 -2.90
C PRO A 59 -20.58 23.15 -3.23
N GLN A 60 -21.16 23.85 -2.25
CA GLN A 60 -22.27 24.79 -2.52
C GLN A 60 -21.77 26.05 -3.22
N ASN A 61 -20.54 26.47 -2.88
CA ASN A 61 -19.90 27.63 -3.48
C ASN A 61 -18.78 27.26 -4.46
N ASN A 62 -18.73 26.00 -4.91
CA ASN A 62 -17.71 25.46 -5.80
C ASN A 62 -16.28 25.84 -5.40
N SER A 63 -15.89 25.58 -4.14
CA SER A 63 -14.56 25.94 -3.66
C SER A 63 -13.95 24.92 -2.69
N VAL A 64 -12.64 25.05 -2.48
CA VAL A 64 -11.88 24.33 -1.45
C VAL A 64 -11.05 25.31 -0.63
N LYS A 65 -10.74 24.94 0.62
CA LYS A 65 -9.75 25.65 1.43
C LYS A 65 -8.48 24.82 1.56
N THR A 66 -7.34 25.49 1.45
CA THR A 66 -6.04 24.88 1.66
C THR A 66 -5.59 25.02 3.12
N GLU A 67 -4.44 24.43 3.47
CA GLU A 67 -3.86 24.53 4.81
C GLU A 67 -3.32 25.92 5.16
N SER A 68 -2.96 26.74 4.17
CA SER A 68 -2.66 28.16 4.40
C SER A 68 -3.90 29.03 4.65
N GLY A 69 -5.10 28.45 4.55
CA GLY A 69 -6.37 29.18 4.62
C GLY A 69 -6.81 29.79 3.29
N THR A 70 -6.07 29.58 2.20
CA THR A 70 -6.42 30.06 0.86
C THR A 70 -7.71 29.40 0.38
N LYS A 71 -8.67 30.21 -0.10
CA LYS A 71 -9.86 29.72 -0.81
C LYS A 71 -9.55 29.61 -2.30
N LEU A 72 -9.85 28.46 -2.90
CA LEU A 72 -9.72 28.21 -4.33
C LEU A 72 -11.08 27.84 -4.91
N ASP A 73 -11.61 28.69 -5.79
CA ASP A 73 -12.85 28.43 -6.51
C ASP A 73 -12.58 27.57 -7.77
N TYR A 74 -13.60 26.83 -8.23
CA TYR A 74 -13.52 25.99 -9.42
C TYR A 74 -14.82 26.03 -10.24
N ASP A 75 -14.72 25.79 -11.54
CA ASP A 75 -15.90 25.45 -12.37
C ASP A 75 -16.23 23.95 -12.26
N TYR A 76 -15.18 23.11 -12.20
CA TYR A 76 -15.26 21.66 -12.07
C TYR A 76 -14.16 21.16 -11.13
N MET A 77 -14.48 20.17 -10.31
CA MET A 77 -13.52 19.53 -9.42
C MET A 77 -13.46 18.02 -9.68
N VAL A 78 -12.25 17.49 -9.81
CA VAL A 78 -11.98 16.06 -9.89
C VAL A 78 -11.28 15.65 -8.59
N ILE A 79 -11.93 14.80 -7.79
CA ILE A 79 -11.38 14.34 -6.52
C ILE A 79 -10.57 13.05 -6.75
N CYS A 80 -9.27 13.10 -6.44
CA CYS A 80 -8.35 11.96 -6.59
C CYS A 80 -7.46 11.77 -5.34
N THR A 81 -7.99 12.03 -4.14
CA THR A 81 -7.22 12.03 -2.87
C THR A 81 -6.79 10.65 -2.37
N GLY A 82 -7.21 9.57 -3.04
CA GLY A 82 -6.80 8.21 -2.72
C GLY A 82 -7.43 7.68 -1.42
N LEU A 83 -6.67 6.91 -0.66
CA LEU A 83 -7.10 6.34 0.63
C LEU A 83 -6.04 6.58 1.69
N GLU A 84 -6.50 6.69 2.93
CA GLU A 84 -5.66 6.83 4.11
C GLU A 84 -5.33 5.46 4.73
N ILE A 85 -4.08 5.27 5.15
CA ILE A 85 -3.64 4.06 5.86
C ILE A 85 -3.70 4.35 7.36
N ARG A 86 -4.60 3.64 8.04
CA ARG A 86 -4.90 3.83 9.46
C ARG A 86 -4.18 2.81 10.34
N LEU A 87 -2.87 3.02 10.52
CA LEU A 87 -2.06 2.17 11.41
C LEU A 87 -2.51 2.27 12.88
N ASP A 88 -2.99 3.45 13.27
CA ASP A 88 -3.54 3.80 14.58
C ASP A 88 -4.76 2.97 14.98
N MET A 89 -5.46 2.35 14.03
CA MET A 89 -6.60 1.47 14.30
C MET A 89 -6.19 0.08 14.84
N ILE A 90 -4.89 -0.23 14.89
CA ILE A 90 -4.36 -1.45 15.48
C ILE A 90 -3.47 -1.06 16.65
N GLU A 91 -3.88 -1.46 17.85
CA GLU A 91 -3.15 -1.18 19.08
C GLU A 91 -1.68 -1.64 18.97
N GLY A 92 -0.75 -0.73 19.29
CA GLY A 92 0.69 -0.98 19.23
C GLY A 92 1.32 -1.07 17.84
N LEU A 93 0.55 -1.04 16.75
CA LEU A 93 1.10 -1.22 15.39
C LEU A 93 2.00 -0.05 14.97
N GLU A 94 1.63 1.18 15.29
CA GLU A 94 2.43 2.34 14.95
C GLU A 94 3.82 2.31 15.61
N ASP A 95 3.90 1.92 16.87
CA ASP A 95 5.16 1.84 17.60
C ASP A 95 5.98 0.66 17.10
N SER A 96 5.35 -0.51 16.94
CA SER A 96 5.99 -1.73 16.45
C SER A 96 6.57 -1.58 15.04
N ILE A 97 5.91 -0.85 14.15
CA ILE A 97 6.42 -0.68 12.78
C ILE A 97 7.56 0.34 12.71
N LYS A 98 7.55 1.36 13.58
CA LYS A 98 8.60 2.38 13.70
C LYS A 98 9.88 1.83 14.34
N ASP A 99 9.76 0.88 15.27
CA ASP A 99 10.89 0.19 15.87
C ASP A 99 11.52 -0.80 14.88
N ASP A 100 12.77 -0.56 14.50
CA ASP A 100 13.49 -1.37 13.53
C ASP A 100 13.85 -2.78 14.04
N SER A 101 13.87 -2.98 15.37
CA SER A 101 14.10 -4.27 16.02
C SER A 101 12.84 -5.14 16.05
N CYS A 102 11.65 -4.54 15.99
CA CYS A 102 10.39 -5.26 15.91
C CYS A 102 10.20 -5.88 14.52
N PRO A 103 9.85 -7.19 14.41
CA PRO A 103 9.67 -7.89 13.15
C PRO A 103 8.31 -7.59 12.49
N VAL A 104 7.91 -6.31 12.47
CA VAL A 104 6.66 -5.81 11.92
C VAL A 104 6.95 -4.85 10.79
N SER A 105 6.30 -5.03 9.64
CA SER A 105 6.47 -4.19 8.45
C SER A 105 5.19 -4.13 7.61
N THR A 106 5.19 -3.28 6.57
CA THR A 106 4.11 -3.23 5.59
C THR A 106 4.64 -2.81 4.23
N ILE A 107 4.11 -3.42 3.17
CA ILE A 107 4.37 -3.03 1.78
C ILE A 107 3.47 -1.88 1.32
N TYR A 108 2.54 -1.41 2.15
CA TYR A 108 1.58 -0.37 1.78
C TYR A 108 2.09 1.06 1.96
N LEU A 109 3.21 1.20 2.69
CA LEU A 109 3.88 2.47 2.96
C LEU A 109 5.32 2.39 2.44
N PRO A 110 5.75 3.30 1.55
CA PRO A 110 7.12 3.31 1.03
C PRO A 110 8.18 3.21 2.12
N LYS A 111 8.00 3.94 3.22
CA LYS A 111 8.92 3.96 4.38
C LYS A 111 9.26 2.58 4.94
N TYR A 112 8.32 1.62 4.87
CA TYR A 112 8.48 0.30 5.50
C TYR A 112 8.62 -0.84 4.48
N ALA A 113 8.52 -0.56 3.18
CA ALA A 113 8.56 -1.60 2.16
C ALA A 113 9.91 -2.34 2.12
N GLU A 114 11.04 -1.63 2.22
CA GLU A 114 12.37 -2.26 2.27
C GLU A 114 12.60 -3.05 3.57
N LYS A 115 11.97 -2.63 4.69
CA LYS A 115 11.97 -3.40 5.96
C LYS A 115 11.34 -4.78 5.75
N THR A 116 10.30 -4.90 4.93
CA THR A 116 9.71 -6.21 4.60
C THR A 116 10.74 -7.15 3.98
N HIS A 117 11.51 -6.69 2.99
CA HIS A 117 12.54 -7.54 2.37
C HIS A 117 13.64 -7.94 3.36
N ARG A 118 14.08 -7.00 4.20
CA ARG A 118 15.06 -7.26 5.27
C ARG A 118 14.58 -8.39 6.19
N LEU A 119 13.36 -8.28 6.71
CA LEU A 119 12.81 -9.30 7.61
C LEU A 119 12.67 -10.68 6.95
N LEU A 120 12.26 -10.73 5.67
CA LEU A 120 12.13 -11.98 4.92
C LEU A 120 13.48 -12.67 4.65
N THR A 121 14.58 -11.94 4.67
CA THR A 121 15.92 -12.49 4.39
C THR A 121 16.75 -12.73 5.63
N THR A 122 16.39 -12.17 6.79
CA THR A 122 17.15 -12.33 8.05
C THR A 122 16.50 -13.27 9.06
N ILE A 123 15.19 -13.46 9.03
CA ILE A 123 14.50 -14.36 9.98
C ILE A 123 14.54 -15.79 9.44
N GLU A 124 15.18 -16.69 10.18
CA GLU A 124 15.44 -18.07 9.73
C GLU A 124 14.47 -19.11 10.29
N LYS A 125 13.61 -18.75 11.24
CA LYS A 125 12.66 -19.69 11.86
C LYS A 125 11.43 -19.01 12.44
N GLY A 126 10.37 -19.79 12.64
CA GLY A 126 9.14 -19.36 13.29
C GLY A 126 8.02 -19.00 12.31
N ASN A 127 7.06 -18.21 12.79
CA ASN A 127 5.83 -17.93 12.05
C ASN A 127 5.91 -16.60 11.31
N PHE A 128 5.63 -16.62 10.01
CA PHE A 128 5.46 -15.44 9.17
C PHE A 128 3.97 -15.18 8.97
N LEU A 129 3.48 -14.09 9.56
CA LEU A 129 2.07 -13.74 9.57
C LEU A 129 1.80 -12.62 8.56
N PHE A 130 0.83 -12.83 7.68
CA PHE A 130 0.37 -11.85 6.70
C PHE A 130 -1.11 -11.59 6.95
N SER A 131 -1.55 -10.33 6.86
CA SER A 131 -2.90 -9.94 7.23
C SER A 131 -3.66 -9.20 6.13
N PHE A 132 -4.99 -9.30 6.16
CA PHE A 132 -5.91 -8.54 5.34
C PHE A 132 -6.99 -7.92 6.25
N PRO A 133 -7.19 -6.58 6.21
CA PRO A 133 -8.03 -5.85 7.16
C PRO A 133 -9.53 -6.03 6.91
N ASN A 134 -10.36 -5.59 7.87
CA ASN A 134 -11.83 -5.57 7.73
C ASN A 134 -12.35 -4.24 7.13
N THR A 135 -11.50 -3.56 6.36
CA THR A 135 -11.78 -2.25 5.78
C THR A 135 -11.54 -2.31 4.26
N PRO A 136 -12.10 -1.36 3.49
CA PRO A 136 -11.70 -1.18 2.11
C PRO A 136 -10.18 -1.01 1.98
N ILE A 137 -9.58 -1.64 0.99
CA ILE A 137 -8.13 -1.64 0.78
C ILE A 137 -7.79 -1.40 -0.69
N LYS A 138 -6.71 -0.66 -0.94
CA LYS A 138 -6.11 -0.61 -2.29
C LYS A 138 -5.43 -1.93 -2.61
N CYS A 139 -5.63 -2.45 -3.82
CA CYS A 139 -5.00 -3.68 -4.31
C CYS A 139 -5.18 -4.86 -3.33
N ALA A 140 -6.40 -5.39 -3.22
CA ALA A 140 -6.73 -6.51 -2.33
C ALA A 140 -5.85 -7.77 -2.51
N GLY A 141 -5.18 -7.91 -3.66
CA GLY A 141 -4.23 -9.00 -3.90
C GLY A 141 -2.84 -8.78 -3.30
N ALA A 142 -2.44 -7.57 -2.93
CA ALA A 142 -1.07 -7.31 -2.44
C ALA A 142 -0.67 -8.08 -1.16
N PRO A 143 -1.56 -8.27 -0.15
CA PRO A 143 -1.19 -8.98 1.07
C PRO A 143 -0.86 -10.46 0.81
N GLN A 144 -1.60 -11.10 -0.09
CA GLN A 144 -1.32 -12.48 -0.50
C GLN A 144 -0.13 -12.57 -1.47
N LYS A 145 0.08 -11.58 -2.36
CA LYS A 145 1.26 -11.53 -3.24
C LYS A 145 2.56 -11.58 -2.43
N ILE A 146 2.68 -10.76 -1.38
CA ILE A 146 3.88 -10.77 -0.54
C ILE A 146 4.00 -12.05 0.30
N CYS A 147 2.88 -12.66 0.69
CA CYS A 147 2.88 -13.98 1.31
C CYS A 147 3.48 -15.06 0.39
N TYR A 148 3.06 -15.09 -0.89
CA TYR A 148 3.63 -16.02 -1.87
C TYR A 148 5.11 -15.75 -2.14
N ILE A 149 5.49 -14.48 -2.28
CA ILE A 149 6.90 -14.08 -2.46
C ILE A 149 7.75 -14.47 -1.25
N ALA A 150 7.21 -14.32 -0.03
CA ALA A 150 7.88 -14.75 1.19
C ALA A 150 8.16 -16.25 1.17
N ASP A 151 7.20 -17.09 0.76
CA ASP A 151 7.42 -18.52 0.58
C ASP A 151 8.58 -18.81 -0.38
N ASP A 152 8.65 -18.12 -1.51
CA ASP A 152 9.74 -18.28 -2.48
C ASP A 152 11.12 -17.87 -1.90
N ILE A 153 11.17 -16.82 -1.08
CA ILE A 153 12.41 -16.40 -0.40
C ILE A 153 12.82 -17.43 0.65
N LEU A 154 11.89 -17.87 1.48
CA LEU A 154 12.15 -18.80 2.59
C LEU A 154 12.57 -20.19 2.07
N ARG A 155 12.04 -20.63 0.92
CA ARG A 155 12.44 -21.88 0.26
C ARG A 155 13.90 -21.94 -0.17
N ARG A 156 14.61 -20.81 -0.17
CA ARG A 156 16.05 -20.77 -0.46
C ARG A 156 16.92 -21.36 0.65
N GLY A 157 16.36 -21.63 1.83
CA GLY A 157 17.11 -22.35 2.87
C GLY A 157 16.38 -22.59 4.19
N VAL A 158 15.37 -21.79 4.53
CA VAL A 158 14.78 -21.76 5.88
C VAL A 158 13.32 -22.22 5.94
N ARG A 159 12.72 -22.58 4.81
CA ARG A 159 11.31 -23.03 4.73
C ARG A 159 10.95 -24.17 5.68
N PRO A 160 11.79 -25.21 5.90
CA PRO A 160 11.48 -26.28 6.86
C PRO A 160 11.35 -25.81 8.31
N SER A 161 11.98 -24.68 8.66
CA SER A 161 11.97 -24.09 10.01
C SER A 161 10.92 -22.99 10.18
N THR A 162 10.10 -22.75 9.15
CA THR A 162 9.15 -21.62 9.11
C THR A 162 7.75 -22.08 8.75
N SER A 163 6.75 -21.36 9.26
CA SER A 163 5.34 -21.54 8.92
C SER A 163 4.76 -20.23 8.39
N LEU A 164 4.02 -20.29 7.28
CA LEU A 164 3.34 -19.13 6.72
C LEU A 164 1.87 -19.16 7.08
N HIS A 165 1.37 -18.02 7.56
CA HIS A 165 -0.03 -17.84 7.91
C HIS A 165 -0.57 -16.60 7.20
N TYR A 166 -1.68 -16.78 6.48
CA TYR A 166 -2.40 -15.66 5.87
C TYR A 166 -3.77 -15.50 6.55
N PHE A 167 -3.91 -14.44 7.33
CA PHE A 167 -5.13 -14.08 8.02
C PHE A 167 -5.93 -13.09 7.19
N THR A 168 -7.15 -13.45 6.85
CA THR A 168 -8.04 -12.58 6.11
C THR A 168 -9.40 -12.45 6.76
N ARG A 169 -9.93 -11.23 6.75
CA ARG A 169 -11.31 -10.93 7.15
C ARG A 169 -12.33 -11.40 6.11
N LEU A 170 -11.88 -11.70 4.90
CA LEU A 170 -12.74 -12.22 3.85
C LEU A 170 -13.12 -13.68 4.11
N PRO A 171 -14.27 -14.15 3.57
CA PRO A 171 -14.68 -15.54 3.67
C PRO A 171 -13.90 -16.48 2.74
N ARG A 172 -13.07 -15.94 1.84
CA ARG A 172 -12.31 -16.69 0.83
C ARG A 172 -11.06 -15.91 0.40
N ILE A 173 -10.12 -16.60 -0.25
CA ILE A 173 -8.82 -16.05 -0.66
C ILE A 173 -8.91 -14.90 -1.68
N PHE A 174 -9.96 -14.87 -2.51
CA PHE A 174 -10.15 -13.81 -3.51
C PHE A 174 -11.62 -13.59 -3.88
N GLY A 175 -11.95 -12.37 -4.32
CA GLY A 175 -13.33 -11.95 -4.59
C GLY A 175 -13.98 -12.61 -5.81
N VAL A 176 -13.19 -13.13 -6.76
CA VAL A 176 -13.67 -13.74 -8.00
C VAL A 176 -13.34 -15.22 -8.00
N GLU A 177 -14.36 -16.07 -8.15
CA GLU A 177 -14.28 -17.52 -7.95
C GLU A 177 -13.22 -18.20 -8.83
N LYS A 178 -13.17 -17.88 -10.12
CA LYS A 178 -12.17 -18.43 -11.05
C LYS A 178 -10.74 -18.27 -10.51
N TYR A 179 -10.40 -17.08 -10.02
CA TYR A 179 -9.06 -16.83 -9.47
C TYR A 179 -8.91 -17.40 -8.07
N ALA A 180 -9.97 -17.39 -7.25
CA ALA A 180 -9.95 -18.01 -5.93
C ALA A 180 -9.60 -19.50 -6.01
N ASN A 181 -10.18 -20.23 -6.97
CA ASN A 181 -9.91 -21.66 -7.18
C ASN A 181 -8.44 -21.92 -7.54
N GLU A 182 -7.85 -21.11 -8.42
CA GLU A 182 -6.41 -21.23 -8.75
C GLU A 182 -5.51 -20.85 -7.57
N LEU A 183 -5.85 -19.79 -6.85
CA LEU A 183 -5.08 -19.36 -5.67
C LEU A 183 -5.14 -20.38 -4.53
N MET A 184 -6.25 -21.10 -4.36
CA MET A 184 -6.33 -22.21 -3.40
C MET A 184 -5.39 -23.36 -3.73
N LYS A 185 -5.12 -23.63 -5.02
CA LYS A 185 -4.10 -24.61 -5.43
C LYS A 185 -2.71 -24.15 -4.97
N VAL A 186 -2.39 -22.86 -5.17
CA VAL A 186 -1.12 -22.27 -4.71
C VAL A 186 -0.99 -22.32 -3.19
N VAL A 187 -2.05 -21.99 -2.44
CA VAL A 187 -2.07 -22.08 -0.97
C VAL A 187 -1.79 -23.50 -0.50
N LYS A 188 -2.40 -24.51 -1.14
CA LYS A 188 -2.20 -25.92 -0.81
C LYS A 188 -0.79 -26.40 -1.16
N ASP A 189 -0.33 -26.11 -2.38
CA ASP A 189 1.00 -26.51 -2.87
C ASP A 189 2.12 -25.91 -2.04
N ARG A 190 1.94 -24.65 -1.60
CA ARG A 190 2.94 -23.92 -0.80
C ARG A 190 2.81 -24.15 0.71
N ASP A 191 1.86 -24.96 1.15
CA ASP A 191 1.61 -25.23 2.57
C ASP A 191 1.44 -23.93 3.38
N ILE A 192 0.53 -23.06 2.90
CA ILE A 192 0.19 -21.80 3.55
C ILE A 192 -1.05 -22.00 4.41
N ASN A 193 -0.96 -21.66 5.70
CA ASN A 193 -2.08 -21.71 6.62
C ASN A 193 -3.02 -20.53 6.37
N LEU A 194 -4.10 -20.75 5.62
CA LEU A 194 -5.13 -19.76 5.34
C LEU A 194 -6.17 -19.69 6.46
N HIS A 195 -6.32 -18.51 7.07
CA HIS A 195 -7.31 -18.24 8.12
C HIS A 195 -8.34 -17.25 7.59
N THR A 196 -9.53 -17.73 7.22
CA THR A 196 -10.63 -16.89 6.72
C THR A 196 -11.52 -16.40 7.85
N ARG A 197 -12.16 -15.24 7.66
CA ARG A 197 -13.01 -14.59 8.68
C ARG A 197 -12.32 -14.43 10.04
N HIS A 198 -11.00 -14.28 10.05
CA HIS A 198 -10.24 -14.21 11.30
C HIS A 198 -10.51 -12.88 12.00
N SER A 199 -11.03 -12.96 13.23
CA SER A 199 -11.46 -11.81 14.05
C SER A 199 -10.37 -11.26 14.93
#